data_AF-A0A673LVR8-F1
#
_entry.id   AF-A0A673LVR8-F1
#
_cell.length_a   1.000
_cell.length_b   1.000
_cell.length_c   1.000
_cell.angle_alpha   90.00
_cell.angle_beta   90.00
_cell.angle_gamma   90.00
#
_symmetry.space_group_name_H-M   'P 1'
#
loop_
_entity.id
_entity.type
_entity.pdbx_description
1 polymer ?
#
loop_
_entity_poly.entity_id
_entity_poly.type
_entity_poly.pdbx_seq_one_letter_code
_entity_poly.pdbx_strand_id
1 'polypeptide(L)'
;QVVVTQSEVKSVQLGQTVSIDCKANTVVYRYPTGTTSKDYYMYWYLQRPDEPPKLLIYFTTMKPSSAPSRMSGGGSFHSGGNGLDFSLNINDAQLEDAGDYYCMSYHEISSKAVFTQ
;
A
#
# COMPACT_ATOMS: atom_id res chain seq x y z
N GLN A 1 20.16 4.00 0.16
CA GLN A 1 19.09 4.47 -0.73
C GLN A 1 17.78 3.81 -0.31
N VAL A 2 16.68 4.55 -0.27
CA VAL A 2 15.34 3.99 -0.04
C VAL A 2 14.82 3.44 -1.36
N VAL A 3 14.32 2.22 -1.33
CA VAL A 3 13.75 1.56 -2.50
C VAL A 3 12.44 0.90 -2.08
N VAL A 4 11.42 1.11 -2.91
CA VAL A 4 10.13 0.44 -2.83
C VAL A 4 9.97 -0.40 -4.09
N THR A 5 9.49 -1.63 -3.94
CA THR A 5 9.25 -2.55 -5.05
C THR A 5 7.85 -3.12 -4.95
N GLN A 6 7.11 -3.12 -6.05
CA GLN A 6 5.78 -3.71 -6.11
C GLN A 6 5.75 -5.00 -6.91
N SER A 7 4.66 -5.73 -6.78
CA SER A 7 4.39 -6.93 -7.59
C SER A 7 4.38 -6.60 -9.08
N GLU A 8 4.75 -7.59 -9.88
CA GLU A 8 4.51 -7.59 -11.33
C GLU A 8 3.00 -7.55 -11.63
N VAL A 9 2.67 -7.30 -12.90
CA VAL A 9 1.29 -7.26 -13.41
C VAL A 9 0.54 -8.55 -13.04
N LYS A 10 -0.68 -8.40 -12.50
CA LYS A 10 -1.58 -9.51 -12.14
C LYS A 10 -2.83 -9.45 -13.02
N SER A 11 -3.25 -10.60 -13.54
CA SER A 11 -4.55 -10.76 -14.20
C SER A 11 -5.41 -11.69 -13.35
N VAL A 12 -6.65 -11.26 -13.08
CA VAL A 12 -7.57 -11.94 -12.17
C VAL A 12 -8.97 -11.96 -12.78
N GLN A 13 -9.74 -13.03 -12.53
CA GLN A 13 -11.14 -13.09 -12.96
C GLN A 13 -12.04 -12.29 -12.01
N LEU A 14 -13.16 -11.81 -12.53
CA LEU A 14 -14.17 -11.15 -11.70
C LEU A 14 -14.62 -12.06 -10.55
N GLY A 15 -14.76 -11.48 -9.36
CA GLY A 15 -15.16 -12.19 -8.15
C GLY A 15 -14.04 -12.91 -7.40
N GLN A 16 -12.83 -13.00 -7.96
CA GLN A 16 -11.70 -13.58 -7.26
C GLN A 16 -11.03 -12.56 -6.32
N THR A 17 -10.28 -13.08 -5.35
CA THR A 17 -9.42 -12.26 -4.47
C THR A 17 -8.04 -12.10 -5.10
N VAL A 18 -7.50 -10.88 -5.06
CA VAL A 18 -6.12 -10.57 -5.43
C VAL A 18 -5.44 -9.79 -4.31
N SER A 19 -4.18 -10.13 -4.02
CA SER A 19 -3.28 -9.32 -3.20
C SER A 19 -2.29 -8.63 -4.13
N ILE A 20 -2.03 -7.34 -3.91
CA ILE A 20 -0.95 -6.58 -4.54
C ILE A 20 0.07 -6.28 -3.46
N ASP A 21 1.31 -6.69 -3.69
CA ASP A 21 2.36 -6.63 -2.67
C ASP A 21 3.32 -5.49 -2.96
N CYS A 22 3.80 -4.83 -1.92
CA CYS A 22 4.75 -3.73 -1.97
C CYS A 22 5.79 -3.88 -0.84
N LYS A 23 7.07 -3.79 -1.17
CA LYS A 23 8.16 -4.01 -0.21
C LYS A 23 9.01 -2.76 -0.11
N ALA A 24 9.21 -2.28 1.11
CA ALA A 24 10.17 -1.23 1.41
C ALA A 24 11.45 -1.88 1.97
N ASN A 25 12.61 -1.53 1.40
CA ASN A 25 13.89 -2.08 1.81
C ASN A 25 14.38 -1.58 3.20
N THR A 26 13.67 -0.62 3.79
CA THR A 26 13.98 -0.04 5.09
C THR A 26 12.70 0.37 5.81
N VAL A 27 12.83 0.73 7.09
CA VAL A 27 11.69 1.05 7.95
C VAL A 27 10.91 2.25 7.39
N VAL A 28 9.60 2.08 7.25
CA VAL A 28 8.65 3.16 6.95
C VAL A 28 8.35 3.88 8.26
N TYR A 29 8.15 5.19 8.21
CA TYR A 29 7.84 5.96 9.40
C TYR A 29 6.53 5.48 10.03
N ARG A 30 6.52 5.34 11.35
CA ARG A 30 5.39 4.78 12.09
C ARG A 30 4.29 5.82 12.29
N TYR A 31 3.03 5.42 12.10
CA TYR A 31 1.89 6.29 12.37
C TYR A 31 1.67 6.45 13.88
N PRO A 32 1.72 7.68 14.44
CA PRO A 32 1.67 7.90 15.87
C PRO A 32 0.23 7.87 16.39
N THR A 33 -0.34 6.69 16.62
CA THR A 33 -1.67 6.55 17.25
C THR A 33 -1.69 5.49 18.34
N GLY A 34 -1.46 5.93 19.58
CA GLY A 34 -1.66 5.11 20.78
C GLY A 34 -0.77 3.85 20.86
N THR A 35 -0.93 3.09 21.94
CA THR A 35 -0.06 1.96 22.28
C THR A 35 -0.30 0.70 21.44
N THR A 36 -1.27 0.70 20.52
CA THR A 36 -1.74 -0.51 19.81
C THR A 36 -1.65 -0.46 18.28
N SER A 37 -1.49 0.70 17.62
CA SER A 37 -1.44 0.73 16.16
C SER A 37 -0.10 0.20 15.62
N LYS A 38 -0.16 -0.70 14.64
CA LYS A 38 1.02 -1.24 13.93
C LYS A 38 1.18 -0.58 12.56
N ASP A 39 0.55 0.58 12.39
CA ASP A 39 0.45 1.26 11.12
C ASP A 39 1.68 2.12 10.83
N TYR A 40 1.96 2.27 9.54
CA TYR A 40 3.07 3.02 8.99
C TYR A 40 2.52 4.01 7.98
N TYR A 41 3.29 5.05 7.63
CA TYR A 41 2.94 5.99 6.57
C TYR A 41 3.11 5.33 5.19
N MET A 42 2.22 4.38 4.92
CA MET A 42 2.10 3.61 3.70
C MET A 42 0.74 3.89 3.07
N TYR A 43 0.75 4.12 1.76
CA TYR A 43 -0.41 4.52 0.98
C TYR A 43 -0.56 3.66 -0.26
N TRP A 44 -1.80 3.39 -0.66
CA TRP A 44 -2.14 2.73 -1.92
C TRP A 44 -3.01 3.64 -2.77
N TYR A 45 -2.65 3.74 -4.05
CA TYR A 45 -3.39 4.49 -5.06
C TYR A 45 -3.77 3.59 -6.22
N LEU A 46 -4.93 3.85 -6.81
CA LEU A 46 -5.34 3.31 -8.11
C LEU A 46 -5.39 4.45 -9.12
N GLN A 47 -4.69 4.29 -10.23
CA GLN A 47 -4.76 5.17 -11.39
C GLN A 47 -5.36 4.40 -12.56
N ARG A 48 -6.46 4.91 -13.09
CA ARG A 48 -7.04 4.42 -14.35
C ARG A 48 -6.57 5.30 -15.51
N PRO A 49 -6.65 4.80 -16.76
CA PRO A 49 -6.40 5.64 -17.93
C PRO A 49 -7.17 6.95 -17.83
N ASP A 50 -6.47 8.07 -18.03
CA ASP A 50 -7.02 9.43 -18.03
C ASP A 50 -7.64 9.90 -16.69
N GLU A 51 -7.47 9.16 -15.60
CA GLU A 51 -7.88 9.56 -14.25
C GLU A 51 -6.68 9.95 -13.38
N PRO A 52 -6.82 10.93 -12.47
CA PRO A 52 -5.80 11.16 -11.44
C PRO A 52 -5.74 9.98 -10.46
N PRO A 53 -4.58 9.70 -9.84
CA PRO A 53 -4.47 8.66 -8.82
C PRO A 53 -5.48 8.86 -7.67
N LYS A 54 -6.27 7.83 -7.38
CA LYS A 54 -7.27 7.80 -6.31
C LYS A 54 -6.73 7.05 -5.11
N LEU A 55 -6.79 7.66 -3.93
CA LEU A 55 -6.36 7.04 -2.67
C LEU A 55 -7.30 5.90 -2.28
N LEU A 56 -6.74 4.72 -2.03
CA LEU A 56 -7.46 3.52 -1.60
C LEU A 56 -7.25 3.23 -0.12
N ILE A 57 -5.99 3.22 0.31
CA ILE A 57 -5.55 2.93 1.68
C ILE A 57 -4.54 3.99 2.09
N TYR A 58 -4.62 4.45 3.34
CA TYR A 58 -3.61 5.28 4.00
C TYR A 58 -3.29 4.71 5.38
N PHE A 59 -2.12 5.04 5.89
CA PHE A 59 -1.63 4.53 7.18
C PHE A 59 -1.76 3.01 7.30
N THR A 60 -1.27 2.26 6.31
CA THR A 60 -1.29 0.78 6.22
C THR A 60 -2.67 0.12 6.17
N THR A 61 -3.62 0.49 7.02
CA THR A 61 -4.91 -0.20 7.19
C THR A 61 -6.13 0.72 7.07
N MET A 62 -5.96 2.04 7.19
CA MET A 62 -7.06 3.00 7.13
C MET A 62 -7.49 3.24 5.68
N LYS A 63 -8.77 3.55 5.46
CA LYS A 63 -9.29 3.81 4.11
C LYS A 63 -10.26 4.97 4.05
N PRO A 64 -10.28 5.74 2.95
CA PRO A 64 -11.28 6.79 2.74
C PRO A 64 -12.69 6.19 2.65
N SER A 65 -13.72 6.96 2.97
CA SER A 65 -15.12 6.54 2.83
C SER A 65 -15.51 6.22 1.38
N SER A 66 -14.81 6.81 0.40
CA SER A 66 -14.99 6.54 -1.02
C SER A 66 -14.34 5.24 -1.50
N ALA A 67 -13.46 4.63 -0.72
CA ALA A 67 -12.79 3.39 -1.11
C ALA A 67 -13.73 2.18 -0.94
N PRO A 68 -13.74 1.22 -1.90
CA PRO A 68 -14.58 0.04 -1.79
C PRO A 68 -14.41 -0.72 -0.46
N SER A 69 -15.52 -1.19 0.11
CA SER A 69 -15.49 -1.96 1.36
C SER A 69 -14.68 -3.26 1.23
N ARG A 70 -14.65 -3.82 0.02
CA ARG A 70 -13.93 -5.04 -0.38
C ARG A 70 -12.40 -4.92 -0.40
N MET A 71 -11.87 -3.71 -0.27
CA MET A 71 -10.43 -3.44 -0.20
C MET A 71 -9.93 -3.30 1.24
N SER A 72 -8.75 -3.86 1.51
CA SER A 72 -8.05 -3.72 2.78
C SER A 72 -6.54 -3.65 2.59
N GLY A 73 -5.86 -2.89 3.44
CA GLY A 73 -4.40 -2.86 3.49
C GLY A 73 -3.83 -3.68 4.64
N GLY A 74 -2.57 -4.08 4.51
CA GLY A 74 -1.82 -4.81 5.52
C GLY A 74 -0.33 -4.47 5.50
N GLY A 75 0.37 -4.80 6.59
CA GLY A 75 1.80 -4.57 6.73
C GLY A 75 2.45 -5.50 7.76
N SER A 76 3.66 -5.97 7.45
CA SER A 76 4.46 -6.83 8.31
C SER A 76 5.96 -6.58 8.10
N PHE A 77 6.79 -6.96 9.08
CA PHE A 77 8.24 -6.93 8.91
C PHE A 77 8.68 -7.89 7.80
N HIS A 78 9.57 -7.39 6.95
CA HIS A 78 10.26 -8.20 5.96
C HIS A 78 11.15 -9.22 6.66
N SER A 79 11.13 -10.47 6.18
CA SER A 79 11.97 -11.51 6.77
C SER A 79 13.45 -11.22 6.52
N GLY A 80 14.25 -11.11 7.59
CA GLY A 80 15.70 -10.93 7.50
C GLY A 80 16.20 -9.49 7.55
N GLY A 81 15.39 -8.51 7.98
CA GLY A 81 15.85 -7.12 8.13
C GLY A 81 14.87 -6.18 8.80
N ASN A 82 15.09 -4.87 8.63
CA ASN A 82 14.20 -3.79 9.09
C ASN A 82 13.27 -3.27 7.98
N GLY A 83 13.23 -3.94 6.83
CA GLY A 83 12.27 -3.66 5.76
C GLY A 83 10.85 -4.02 6.17
N LEU A 84 9.88 -3.54 5.40
CA LEU A 84 8.46 -3.79 5.61
C LEU A 84 7.83 -4.28 4.31
N ASP A 85 7.04 -5.34 4.43
CA ASP A 85 6.19 -5.86 3.36
C ASP A 85 4.76 -5.37 3.62
N PHE A 86 4.14 -4.79 2.61
CA PHE A 86 2.79 -4.27 2.61
C PHE A 86 1.96 -4.97 1.55
N SER A 87 0.66 -5.05 1.79
CA SER A 87 -0.29 -5.58 0.81
C SER A 87 -1.54 -4.73 0.69
N LEU A 88 -2.11 -4.72 -0.51
CA LEU A 88 -3.48 -4.31 -0.79
C LEU A 88 -4.25 -5.55 -1.22
N ASN A 89 -5.23 -5.95 -0.42
CA ASN A 89 -6.12 -7.06 -0.73
C ASN A 89 -7.41 -6.51 -1.33
N ILE A 90 -7.79 -7.05 -2.47
CA ILE A 90 -9.07 -6.78 -3.13
C ILE A 90 -9.83 -8.10 -3.14
N ASN A 91 -10.85 -8.18 -2.29
CA ASN A 91 -11.78 -9.31 -2.31
C ASN A 91 -12.84 -9.03 -3.38
N ASP A 92 -13.34 -10.05 -4.07
CA ASP A 92 -14.42 -9.90 -5.05
C ASP A 92 -14.10 -8.87 -6.14
N ALA A 93 -13.00 -9.09 -6.87
CA ALA A 93 -12.49 -8.16 -7.88
C ALA A 93 -13.55 -7.80 -8.94
N GLN A 94 -13.67 -6.51 -9.25
CA GLN A 94 -14.65 -5.95 -10.18
C GLN A 94 -13.99 -5.31 -11.41
N LEU A 95 -14.76 -5.03 -12.46
CA LEU A 95 -14.25 -4.37 -13.68
C LEU A 95 -13.61 -3.00 -13.38
N GLU A 96 -14.16 -2.28 -12.41
CA GLU A 96 -13.65 -1.00 -11.95
C GLU A 96 -12.29 -1.10 -11.24
N ASP A 97 -11.84 -2.30 -10.85
CA ASP A 97 -10.53 -2.51 -10.22
C ASP A 97 -9.40 -2.62 -11.26
N ALA A 98 -9.71 -2.56 -12.55
CA ALA A 98 -8.69 -2.53 -13.59
C ALA A 98 -7.97 -1.16 -13.62
N GLY A 99 -6.65 -1.18 -13.45
CA GLY A 99 -5.78 -0.01 -13.57
C GLY A 99 -4.40 -0.24 -12.97
N ASP A 100 -3.60 0.81 -12.94
CA ASP A 100 -2.27 0.81 -12.35
C ASP A 100 -2.38 1.11 -10.86
N TYR A 101 -1.77 0.24 -10.05
CA TYR A 101 -1.70 0.43 -8.61
C TYR A 101 -0.32 0.96 -8.25
N TYR A 102 -0.30 1.92 -7.32
CA TYR A 102 0.94 2.47 -6.81
C TYR A 102 0.94 2.47 -5.29
N CYS A 103 2.04 2.02 -4.74
CA CYS A 103 2.30 2.03 -3.33
C CYS A 103 3.26 3.19 -3.02
N MET A 104 3.02 3.99 -1.99
CA MET A 104 3.89 5.10 -1.61
C MET A 104 4.20 5.02 -0.12
N SER A 105 5.45 5.23 0.26
CA SER A 105 5.90 5.24 1.65
C SER A 105 6.59 6.55 2.03
N TYR A 106 6.44 6.94 3.29
CA TYR A 106 7.19 8.02 3.92
C TYR A 106 8.22 7.47 4.91
N HIS A 107 9.45 7.96 4.80
CA HIS A 107 10.57 7.60 5.67
C HIS A 107 11.18 8.86 6.28
N GLU A 108 11.64 8.74 7.52
CA GLU A 108 12.48 9.76 8.15
C GLU A 108 13.90 9.20 8.28
N ILE A 109 14.83 9.74 7.49
CA ILE A 109 16.23 9.29 7.45
C ILE A 109 17.13 10.47 7.78
N SER A 110 17.87 10.37 8.88
CA SER A 110 18.75 11.46 9.35
C SER A 110 18.01 12.80 9.45
N SER A 111 16.79 12.77 10.00
CA SER A 111 15.89 13.92 10.15
C SER A 111 15.45 14.58 8.82
N LYS A 112 15.49 13.83 7.72
CA LYS A 112 14.96 14.25 6.41
C LYS A 112 13.77 13.41 6.02
N ALA A 113 12.73 14.09 5.55
CA ALA A 113 11.57 13.50 4.92
C ALA A 113 11.94 12.90 3.56
N VAL A 114 11.65 11.62 3.36
CA VAL A 114 11.85 10.92 2.09
C VAL A 114 10.54 10.22 1.71
N PHE A 115 10.01 10.57 0.53
CA PHE A 115 8.87 9.89 -0.08
C PHE A 115 9.37 9.00 -1.20
N THR A 116 8.85 7.78 -1.29
CA THR A 116 9.25 6.81 -2.31
C THR A 116 8.04 6.03 -2.80
N GLN A 117 8.01 5.77 -4.10
CA GLN A 117 6.98 5.03 -4.83
C GLN A 117 7.67 4.03 -5.75
#